data_AF-A0AAD7MX86-F1
#
_entry.id   AF-A0AAD7MX86-F1
#
_cell.length_a   1.000
_cell.length_b   1.000
_cell.length_c   1.000
_cell.angle_alpha   90.00
_cell.angle_beta   90.00
_cell.angle_gamma   90.00
#
_symmetry.space_group_name_H-M   'P 1'
#
loop_
_entity.id
_entity.type
_entity.pdbx_description
1 polymer ?
#
loop_
_entity_poly.entity_id
_entity_poly.type
_entity_poly.pdbx_seq_one_letter_code
_entity_poly.pdbx_strand_id
1 'polypeptide(L)'
;MNSAQYAIAITNELRDRVHDWLDGLRIGHMLHLSLNLPSPLPVGFPFGAFYLSETLEWIHEYGAEQLRHIHAISFVFQGRTNGPGSSVAWRVATTGEIDLGVFEIAAGVHDDTALPFSIDSALVLEATLASLQLRAPLHLSSQVGSVPNVQPNTVPHSFRDFELRTAGGTLVCHLGRRWD
;
A
#
# COMPACT_ATOMS: atom_id res chain seq x y z
N MET A 1 -19.30 5.69 -26.18
CA MET A 1 -18.93 5.02 -24.92
C MET A 1 -20.06 5.24 -23.92
N ASN A 2 -20.52 4.23 -23.19
CA ASN A 2 -21.54 4.47 -22.16
C ASN A 2 -20.91 5.11 -20.90
N SER A 3 -21.72 5.73 -20.04
CA SER A 3 -21.23 6.48 -18.86
C SER A 3 -20.41 5.61 -17.89
N ALA A 4 -20.76 4.34 -17.76
CA ALA A 4 -20.05 3.40 -16.88
C ALA A 4 -18.65 3.06 -17.39
N GLN A 5 -18.52 2.77 -18.69
CA GLN A 5 -17.21 2.54 -19.33
C GLN A 5 -16.32 3.77 -19.22
N TYR A 6 -16.91 4.96 -19.34
CA TYR A 6 -16.21 6.22 -19.14
C TYR A 6 -15.68 6.39 -17.72
N ALA A 7 -16.52 6.17 -16.71
CA ALA A 7 -16.09 6.24 -15.32
C ALA A 7 -14.94 5.25 -15.01
N ILE A 8 -14.99 4.04 -15.56
CA ILE A 8 -13.92 3.03 -15.40
C ILE A 8 -12.62 3.51 -16.07
N ALA A 9 -12.70 4.03 -17.29
CA ALA A 9 -11.53 4.53 -18.02
C ALA A 9 -10.86 5.69 -17.26
N ILE A 10 -11.64 6.66 -16.80
CA ILE A 10 -11.15 7.80 -16.01
C ILE A 10 -10.54 7.33 -14.69
N THR A 11 -11.15 6.36 -14.01
CA THR A 11 -10.61 5.85 -12.75
C THR A 11 -9.30 5.10 -12.96
N ASN A 12 -9.15 4.37 -14.08
CA ASN A 12 -7.89 3.68 -14.40
C ASN A 12 -6.79 4.68 -14.75
N GLU A 13 -7.07 5.66 -15.62
CA GLU A 13 -6.13 6.73 -15.95
C GLU A 13 -5.69 7.49 -14.68
N LEU A 14 -6.63 7.74 -13.77
CA LEU A 14 -6.33 8.38 -12.50
C LEU A 14 -5.42 7.50 -11.62
N ARG A 15 -5.65 6.18 -11.55
CA ARG A 15 -4.75 5.25 -10.85
C ARG A 15 -3.34 5.26 -11.43
N ASP A 16 -3.23 5.28 -12.75
CA ASP A 16 -1.94 5.28 -13.44
C ASP A 16 -1.16 6.58 -13.13
N ARG A 17 -1.84 7.74 -13.15
CA ARG A 17 -1.22 9.02 -12.77
C ARG A 17 -0.84 9.10 -11.29
N VAL A 18 -1.68 8.54 -10.41
CA VAL A 18 -1.39 8.44 -8.97
C VAL A 18 -0.19 7.53 -8.72
N HIS A 19 -0.08 6.44 -9.48
CA HIS A 19 1.06 5.54 -9.44
C HIS A 19 2.34 6.29 -9.79
N ASP A 20 2.37 7.04 -10.89
CA ASP A 20 3.56 7.82 -11.30
C ASP A 20 3.95 8.87 -10.25
N TRP A 21 2.96 9.54 -9.65
CA TRP A 21 3.20 10.49 -8.56
C TRP A 21 3.84 9.83 -7.34
N LEU A 22 3.29 8.71 -6.87
CA LEU A 22 3.84 7.97 -5.72
C LEU A 22 5.20 7.34 -6.02
N ASP A 23 5.44 6.89 -7.25
CA ASP A 23 6.74 6.36 -7.64
C ASP A 23 7.80 7.46 -7.66
N GLY A 24 7.44 8.67 -8.11
CA GLY A 24 8.28 9.86 -7.97
C GLY A 24 8.68 10.15 -6.51
N LEU A 25 7.75 10.01 -5.57
CA LEU A 25 8.03 10.16 -4.13
C LEU A 25 8.93 9.05 -3.60
N ARG A 26 8.72 7.80 -4.03
CA ARG A 26 9.57 6.65 -3.67
C ARG A 26 11.00 6.82 -4.17
N ILE A 27 11.18 7.17 -5.44
CA ILE A 27 12.49 7.44 -6.04
C ILE A 27 13.15 8.60 -5.31
N GLY A 28 12.42 9.70 -5.08
CA GLY A 28 12.90 10.83 -4.29
C GLY A 28 13.39 10.40 -2.91
N HIS A 29 12.60 9.63 -2.18
CA HIS A 29 12.97 9.12 -0.85
C HIS A 29 14.26 8.27 -0.89
N MET A 30 14.36 7.31 -1.82
CA MET A 30 15.55 6.49 -1.99
C MET A 30 16.81 7.31 -2.30
N LEU A 31 16.69 8.33 -3.16
CA LEU A 31 17.81 9.20 -3.50
C LEU A 31 18.29 10.00 -2.29
N HIS A 32 17.38 10.54 -1.48
CA HIS A 32 17.76 11.30 -0.29
C HIS A 32 18.41 10.42 0.77
N LEU A 33 17.93 9.20 0.97
CA LEU A 33 18.61 8.21 1.83
C LEU A 33 20.02 7.92 1.33
N SER A 34 20.19 7.69 0.02
CA SER A 34 21.48 7.39 -0.59
C SER A 34 22.48 8.55 -0.48
N LEU A 35 21.98 9.79 -0.48
CA LEU A 35 22.78 11.01 -0.38
C LEU A 35 22.90 11.53 1.06
N ASN A 36 22.35 10.83 2.07
CA ASN A 36 22.27 11.28 3.46
C ASN A 36 21.62 12.68 3.61
N LEU A 37 20.62 12.96 2.79
CA LEU A 37 19.84 14.20 2.81
C LEU A 37 18.53 14.01 3.60
N PRO A 38 17.93 15.10 4.12
CA PRO A 38 16.59 15.03 4.73
C PRO A 38 15.58 14.42 3.75
N SER A 39 14.72 13.51 4.25
CA SER A 39 13.70 12.87 3.41
C SER A 39 12.73 13.90 2.81
N PRO A 40 12.30 13.73 1.55
CA PRO A 40 11.27 14.57 0.94
C PRO A 40 9.85 14.22 1.45
N LEU A 41 9.71 13.10 2.18
CA LEU A 41 8.45 12.70 2.79
C LEU A 41 8.16 13.57 4.02
N PRO A 42 6.89 13.87 4.32
CA PRO A 42 6.51 14.68 5.46
C PRO A 42 7.00 14.05 6.77
N VAL A 43 7.32 14.91 7.74
CA VAL A 43 7.72 14.47 9.09
C VAL A 43 6.63 13.57 9.67
N GLY A 44 7.05 12.43 10.23
CA GLY A 44 6.15 11.41 10.78
C GLY A 44 5.94 10.22 9.83
N PHE A 45 5.97 10.42 8.51
CA PHE A 45 5.75 9.34 7.55
C PHE A 45 6.68 8.12 7.82
N PRO A 46 6.17 6.87 7.76
CA PRO A 46 4.82 6.49 7.33
C PRO A 46 3.77 6.51 8.44
N PHE A 47 4.10 6.95 9.65
CA PHE A 47 3.20 6.87 10.80
C PHE A 47 2.73 8.26 11.28
N GLY A 48 1.61 8.28 11.99
CA GLY A 48 1.10 9.50 12.61
C GLY A 48 0.38 10.46 11.65
N ALA A 49 0.21 11.70 12.10
CA ALA A 49 -0.59 12.71 11.40
C ALA A 49 0.26 13.43 10.35
N PHE A 50 0.28 12.87 9.14
CA PHE A 50 0.76 13.57 7.95
C PHE A 50 -0.38 13.77 6.96
N TYR A 51 -0.20 14.75 6.08
CA TYR A 51 -1.10 14.96 4.95
C TYR A 51 -0.25 15.11 3.70
N LEU A 52 -0.43 14.18 2.76
CA LEU A 52 0.21 14.23 1.46
C LEU A 52 -0.90 14.31 0.41
N SER A 53 -0.89 15.35 -0.41
CA SER A 53 -1.93 15.59 -1.41
C SER A 53 -1.35 16.18 -2.67
N GLU A 54 -2.01 15.92 -3.80
CA GLU A 54 -1.66 16.45 -5.11
C GLU A 54 -2.93 16.76 -5.90
N THR A 55 -2.86 17.72 -6.83
CA THR A 55 -3.92 17.93 -7.81
C THR A 55 -3.46 17.44 -9.17
N LEU A 56 -4.10 16.39 -9.66
CA LEU A 56 -3.82 15.82 -10.96
C LEU A 56 -4.76 16.42 -12.00
N GLU A 57 -4.15 16.92 -13.07
CA GLU A 57 -4.86 17.52 -14.19
C GLU A 57 -4.44 16.89 -15.51
N TRP A 58 -5.42 16.63 -16.39
CA TRP A 58 -5.17 16.26 -17.77
C TRP A 58 -6.35 16.63 -18.68
N ILE A 59 -6.14 16.52 -19.99
CA ILE A 59 -7.15 16.83 -21.00
C ILE A 59 -7.30 15.60 -21.91
N HIS A 60 -8.54 15.19 -22.17
CA HIS A 60 -8.88 14.25 -23.22
C HIS A 60 -9.42 14.98 -24.43
N GLU A 61 -8.82 14.74 -25.59
CA GLU A 61 -9.25 15.32 -26.87
C GLU A 61 -10.12 14.31 -27.65
N TYR A 62 -11.30 14.78 -28.08
CA TYR A 62 -12.25 14.03 -28.89
C TYR A 62 -12.52 14.80 -30.18
N GLY A 63 -11.61 14.67 -31.16
CA GLY A 63 -11.70 15.43 -32.40
C GLY A 63 -11.54 16.94 -32.15
N ALA A 64 -12.63 17.70 -32.22
CA ALA A 64 -12.64 19.14 -31.94
C ALA A 64 -13.02 19.49 -30.48
N GLU A 65 -13.49 18.52 -29.70
CA GLU A 65 -13.86 18.72 -28.30
C GLU A 65 -12.68 18.40 -27.37
N GLN A 66 -12.55 19.18 -26.30
CA GLN A 66 -11.59 18.92 -25.23
C GLN A 66 -12.34 18.79 -23.91
N LEU A 67 -12.06 17.74 -23.16
CA LEU A 67 -12.56 17.57 -21.80
C LEU A 67 -11.41 17.65 -20.81
N ARG A 68 -11.47 18.64 -19.91
CA ARG A 68 -10.50 18.83 -18.84
C ARG A 68 -10.91 18.03 -17.60
N HIS A 69 -9.96 17.30 -17.04
CA HIS A 69 -10.08 16.51 -15.83
C HIS A 69 -9.22 17.12 -14.73
N ILE A 70 -9.80 17.35 -13.55
CA ILE A 70 -9.09 17.87 -12.38
C ILE A 70 -9.51 17.04 -11.18
N HIS A 71 -8.55 16.39 -10.54
CA HIS A 71 -8.78 15.51 -9.40
C HIS A 71 -7.79 15.83 -8.29
N ALA A 72 -8.30 16.20 -7.13
CA ALA A 72 -7.50 16.26 -5.91
C ALA A 72 -7.41 14.87 -5.30
N ILE A 73 -6.18 14.43 -5.02
CA ILE A 73 -5.86 13.15 -4.40
C ILE A 73 -5.17 13.38 -3.07
N SER A 74 -5.35 12.43 -2.15
CA SER A 74 -4.69 12.44 -0.85
C SER A 74 -4.17 11.05 -0.51
N PHE A 75 -3.03 10.99 0.16
CA PHE A 75 -2.46 9.80 0.75
C PHE A 75 -2.42 9.97 2.26
N VAL A 76 -3.16 9.11 2.96
CA VAL A 76 -3.44 9.26 4.39
C VAL A 76 -3.17 7.96 5.13
N PHE A 77 -2.54 8.07 6.30
CA PHE A 77 -2.49 7.00 7.29
C PHE A 77 -3.77 6.98 8.12
N GLN A 78 -4.55 5.92 7.96
CA GLN A 78 -5.65 5.56 8.83
C GLN A 78 -5.07 4.69 9.94
N GLY A 79 -4.75 5.32 11.08
CA GLY A 79 -4.41 4.59 12.30
C GLY A 79 -5.55 3.68 12.76
N ARG A 80 -5.47 3.16 13.99
CA ARG A 80 -6.49 2.24 14.53
C ARG A 80 -7.81 2.98 14.76
N THR A 81 -8.80 2.73 13.92
CA THR A 81 -10.14 3.33 14.03
C THR A 81 -11.02 2.61 15.05
N ASN A 82 -10.85 1.30 15.26
CA ASN A 82 -11.73 0.47 16.08
C ASN A 82 -11.08 -0.07 17.38
N GLY A 83 -10.01 0.56 17.85
CA GLY A 83 -9.33 0.20 19.11
C GLY A 83 -8.20 -0.84 18.98
N PRO A 84 -7.65 -1.31 20.12
CA PRO A 84 -6.57 -2.31 20.14
C PRO A 84 -6.96 -3.59 19.39
N GLY A 85 -6.07 -4.11 18.56
CA GLY A 85 -6.35 -5.26 17.69
C GLY A 85 -6.96 -4.91 16.33
N SER A 86 -7.20 -3.64 16.04
CA SER A 86 -7.58 -3.17 14.70
C SER A 86 -6.36 -3.03 13.79
N SER A 87 -6.56 -3.30 12.50
CA SER A 87 -5.56 -3.03 11.47
C SER A 87 -5.27 -1.53 11.35
N VAL A 88 -4.14 -1.25 10.72
CA VAL A 88 -3.77 0.09 10.28
C VAL A 88 -3.69 0.09 8.76
N ALA A 89 -3.99 1.22 8.12
CA ALA A 89 -4.02 1.30 6.67
C ALA A 89 -3.45 2.61 6.14
N TRP A 90 -2.94 2.54 4.93
CA TRP A 90 -2.55 3.67 4.10
C TRP A 90 -3.44 3.69 2.88
N ARG A 91 -4.11 4.82 2.65
CA ARG A 91 -5.12 4.95 1.61
C ARG A 91 -4.83 6.14 0.72
N VAL A 92 -4.87 5.87 -0.58
CA VAL A 92 -4.83 6.89 -1.61
C VAL A 92 -6.23 7.03 -2.16
N ALA A 93 -6.83 8.20 -1.96
CA ALA A 93 -8.21 8.45 -2.33
C ALA A 93 -8.38 9.82 -2.99
N THR A 94 -9.40 9.92 -3.84
CA THR A 94 -9.85 11.20 -4.38
C THR A 94 -10.68 11.98 -3.35
N THR A 95 -10.90 13.28 -3.59
CA THR A 95 -11.84 14.09 -2.79
C THR A 95 -13.28 13.60 -2.79
N GLY A 96 -13.66 12.71 -3.72
CA GLY A 96 -14.95 12.00 -3.72
C GLY A 96 -14.91 10.65 -2.99
N GLU A 97 -13.89 10.41 -2.15
CA GLU A 97 -13.67 9.19 -1.35
C GLU A 97 -13.55 7.88 -2.15
N ILE A 98 -13.29 7.97 -3.46
CA ILE A 98 -12.95 6.78 -4.24
C ILE A 98 -11.54 6.34 -3.86
N ASP A 99 -11.44 5.16 -3.25
CA ASP A 99 -10.16 4.49 -2.98
C ASP A 99 -9.51 4.04 -4.30
N LEU A 100 -8.31 4.55 -4.54
CA LEU A 100 -7.51 4.22 -5.70
C LEU A 100 -6.53 3.10 -5.38
N GLY A 101 -5.90 3.17 -4.20
CA GLY A 101 -4.95 2.19 -3.68
C GLY A 101 -5.01 2.11 -2.15
N VAL A 102 -4.90 0.90 -1.62
CA VAL A 102 -5.01 0.62 -0.19
C VAL A 102 -3.95 -0.40 0.21
N PHE A 103 -3.16 -0.06 1.22
CA PHE A 103 -2.28 -1.00 1.89
C PHE A 103 -2.68 -1.10 3.36
N GLU A 104 -2.97 -2.31 3.83
CA GLU A 104 -3.40 -2.59 5.19
C GLU A 104 -2.44 -3.55 5.88
N ILE A 105 -2.18 -3.35 7.18
CA ILE A 105 -1.41 -4.25 8.02
C ILE A 105 -2.29 -4.77 9.16
N ALA A 106 -2.38 -6.09 9.30
CA ALA A 106 -3.08 -6.72 10.40
C ALA A 106 -2.46 -6.31 11.75
N ALA A 107 -3.30 -6.11 12.77
CA ALA A 107 -2.84 -5.64 14.09
C ALA A 107 -1.75 -6.52 14.70
N GLY A 108 -1.89 -7.84 14.56
CA GLY A 108 -0.91 -8.80 15.08
C GLY A 108 0.46 -8.73 14.39
N VAL A 109 0.52 -8.20 13.16
CA VAL A 109 1.80 -7.90 12.49
C VAL A 109 2.31 -6.53 12.92
N HIS A 110 1.45 -5.52 12.97
CA HIS A 110 1.85 -4.16 13.34
C HIS A 110 2.38 -4.06 14.78
N ASP A 111 1.81 -4.83 15.71
CA ASP A 111 2.24 -4.88 17.12
C ASP A 111 3.41 -5.84 17.38
N ASP A 112 3.86 -6.57 16.36
CA ASP A 112 4.95 -7.54 16.51
C ASP A 112 6.30 -6.81 16.57
N THR A 113 7.02 -6.97 17.68
CA THR A 113 8.32 -6.34 17.90
C THR A 113 9.50 -7.14 17.35
N ALA A 114 9.25 -8.37 16.90
CA ALA A 114 10.26 -9.31 16.41
C ALA A 114 9.99 -9.69 14.94
N LEU A 115 9.60 -8.71 14.12
CA LEU A 115 9.43 -8.90 12.69
C LEU A 115 10.79 -9.13 12.01
N PRO A 116 10.85 -10.03 11.01
CA PRO A 116 12.07 -10.24 10.22
C PRO A 116 12.34 -9.11 9.20
N PHE A 117 11.47 -8.09 9.14
CA PHE A 117 11.57 -6.93 8.26
C PHE A 117 11.11 -5.67 9.01
N SER A 118 11.43 -4.50 8.48
CA SER A 118 10.96 -3.22 9.01
C SER A 118 9.70 -2.74 8.29
N ILE A 119 8.72 -2.24 9.04
CA ILE A 119 7.58 -1.51 8.47
C ILE A 119 8.01 -0.04 8.36
N ASP A 120 8.60 0.31 7.23
CA ASP A 120 9.16 1.63 6.97
C ASP A 120 8.47 2.34 5.79
N SER A 121 9.01 3.52 5.44
CA SER A 121 8.49 4.32 4.33
C SER A 121 8.56 3.60 2.99
N ALA A 122 9.61 2.80 2.77
CA ALA A 122 9.81 2.10 1.51
C ALA A 122 8.75 1.00 1.35
N LEU A 123 8.55 0.17 2.38
CA LEU A 123 7.53 -0.88 2.36
C LEU A 123 6.13 -0.30 2.09
N VAL A 124 5.77 0.78 2.78
CA VAL A 124 4.45 1.41 2.63
C VAL A 124 4.25 1.95 1.21
N LEU A 125 5.25 2.63 0.66
CA LEU A 125 5.17 3.15 -0.71
C LEU A 125 5.11 2.01 -1.74
N GLU A 126 5.94 0.98 -1.62
CA GLU A 126 5.97 -0.17 -2.53
C GLU A 126 4.66 -0.95 -2.49
N ALA A 127 4.12 -1.24 -1.31
CA ALA A 127 2.85 -1.94 -1.18
C ALA A 127 1.68 -1.09 -1.72
N THR A 128 1.70 0.23 -1.51
CA THR A 128 0.66 1.12 -2.07
C THR A 128 0.73 1.20 -3.59
N LEU A 129 1.94 1.28 -4.16
CA LEU A 129 2.15 1.23 -5.61
C LEU A 129 1.67 -0.09 -6.21
N ALA A 130 2.01 -1.22 -5.57
CA ALA A 130 1.52 -2.53 -5.98
C ALA A 130 -0.01 -2.62 -5.91
N SER A 131 -0.64 -2.02 -4.90
CA SER A 131 -2.11 -1.94 -4.81
C SER A 131 -2.73 -1.19 -5.99
N LEU A 132 -2.14 -0.05 -6.39
CA LEU A 132 -2.60 0.74 -7.54
C LEU A 132 -2.47 -0.05 -8.84
N GLN A 133 -1.32 -0.70 -9.06
CA GLN A 133 -1.05 -1.46 -10.26
C GLN A 133 -1.95 -2.70 -10.38
N LEU A 134 -2.16 -3.42 -9.26
CA LEU A 134 -3.05 -4.58 -9.20
C LEU A 134 -4.54 -4.19 -9.16
N ARG A 135 -4.84 -2.91 -8.94
CA ARG A 135 -6.21 -2.37 -8.80
C ARG A 135 -6.99 -3.09 -7.69
N ALA A 136 -6.31 -3.47 -6.62
CA ALA A 136 -6.85 -4.23 -5.52
C ALA A 136 -6.19 -3.83 -4.19
N PRO A 137 -6.93 -3.78 -3.07
CA PRO A 137 -6.34 -3.60 -1.75
C PRO A 137 -5.32 -4.70 -1.44
N LEU A 138 -4.21 -4.30 -0.83
CA LEU A 138 -3.21 -5.22 -0.32
C LEU A 138 -3.26 -5.30 1.21
N HIS A 139 -3.09 -6.51 1.72
CA HIS A 139 -3.17 -6.83 3.12
C HIS A 139 -1.93 -7.61 3.54
N LEU A 140 -1.17 -7.06 4.48
CA LEU A 140 -0.05 -7.72 5.14
C LEU A 140 -0.56 -8.45 6.38
N SER A 141 -0.40 -9.77 6.35
CA SER A 141 -0.79 -10.67 7.44
C SER A 141 0.31 -11.69 7.72
N SER A 142 0.11 -12.51 8.75
CA SER A 142 0.98 -13.63 9.07
C SER A 142 0.22 -14.94 9.07
N GLN A 143 0.82 -16.01 8.57
CA GLN A 143 0.28 -17.37 8.63
C GLN A 143 1.21 -18.28 9.42
N VAL A 144 0.64 -19.15 10.26
CA VAL A 144 1.41 -20.15 11.01
C VAL A 144 1.52 -21.42 10.17
N GLY A 145 2.75 -21.82 9.89
CA GLY A 145 3.08 -23.11 9.30
C GLY A 145 3.71 -24.04 10.34
N SER A 146 3.75 -25.33 10.01
CA SER A 146 4.45 -26.34 10.79
C SER A 146 5.24 -27.24 9.87
N VAL A 147 6.43 -27.65 10.30
CA VAL A 147 7.19 -28.66 9.59
C VAL A 147 6.76 -30.04 10.11
N PRO A 148 6.25 -30.95 9.25
CA PRO A 148 5.91 -32.29 9.69
C PRO A 148 7.18 -33.01 10.18
N ASN A 149 7.05 -33.65 11.35
CA ASN A 149 8.17 -34.38 11.95
C ASN A 149 8.60 -35.55 11.07
N VAL A 150 9.90 -35.62 10.81
CA VAL A 150 10.54 -36.81 10.20
C VAL A 150 10.89 -37.85 11.28
N GLN A 151 10.88 -37.48 12.56
CA GLN A 151 11.16 -38.37 13.69
C GLN A 151 9.99 -38.47 14.68
N PRO A 152 9.62 -39.68 15.13
CA PRO A 152 8.65 -39.84 16.21
C PRO A 152 9.29 -39.34 17.51
N ASN A 153 8.67 -38.34 18.16
CA ASN A 153 8.94 -37.78 19.51
C ASN A 153 9.60 -36.39 19.61
N THR A 154 9.79 -35.66 18.51
CA THR A 154 10.12 -34.21 18.59
C THR A 154 8.86 -33.34 18.61
N VAL A 155 8.88 -32.15 19.21
CA VAL A 155 7.79 -31.18 19.05
C VAL A 155 7.89 -30.59 17.63
N PRO A 156 6.80 -30.51 16.85
CA PRO A 156 6.84 -29.87 15.53
C PRO A 156 7.37 -28.45 15.65
N HIS A 157 8.35 -28.09 14.82
CA HIS A 157 8.80 -26.70 14.72
C HIS A 157 7.73 -25.89 13.97
N SER A 158 7.16 -24.90 14.66
CA SER A 158 6.29 -23.90 14.04
C SER A 158 7.11 -22.77 13.43
N PHE A 159 6.59 -22.21 12.36
CA PHE A 159 7.09 -20.97 11.82
C PHE A 159 5.92 -20.05 11.46
N ARG A 160 6.23 -18.77 11.35
CA ARG A 160 5.31 -17.74 10.92
C ARG A 160 5.84 -17.12 9.64
N ASP A 161 5.05 -17.24 8.58
CA ASP A 161 5.30 -16.54 7.32
C ASP A 161 4.53 -15.22 7.31
N PHE A 162 5.21 -14.15 6.91
CA PHE A 162 4.62 -12.83 6.75
C PHE A 162 4.46 -12.55 5.27
N GLU A 163 3.22 -12.27 4.86
CA GLU A 163 2.82 -12.28 3.47
C GLU A 163 1.97 -11.07 3.14
N LEU A 164 2.28 -10.46 2.00
CA LEU A 164 1.44 -9.46 1.37
C LEU A 164 0.50 -10.17 0.39
N ARG A 165 -0.80 -10.01 0.58
CA ARG A 165 -1.83 -10.63 -0.25
C ARG A 165 -2.82 -9.61 -0.75
N THR A 166 -3.47 -9.87 -1.88
CA THR A 166 -4.66 -9.10 -2.28
C THR A 166 -5.85 -9.43 -1.38
N ALA A 167 -6.88 -8.59 -1.37
CA ALA A 167 -8.14 -8.89 -0.67
C ALA A 167 -8.79 -10.23 -1.11
N GLY A 168 -8.51 -10.69 -2.34
CA GLY A 168 -8.92 -12.01 -2.85
C GLY A 168 -8.06 -13.17 -2.39
N GLY A 169 -7.06 -12.94 -1.53
CA GLY A 169 -6.16 -13.97 -1.00
C GLY A 169 -5.00 -14.34 -1.91
N THR A 170 -4.81 -13.68 -3.04
CA THR A 170 -3.67 -13.94 -3.95
C THR A 170 -2.38 -13.46 -3.32
N LEU A 171 -1.35 -14.32 -3.26
CA LEU A 171 -0.04 -13.95 -2.75
C LEU A 171 0.65 -12.98 -3.73
N VAL A 172 1.04 -11.81 -3.21
CA VAL A 172 1.83 -10.82 -3.94
C VAL A 172 3.31 -11.03 -3.66
N CYS A 173 3.70 -11.07 -2.39
CA CYS A 173 5.06 -11.38 -1.99
C CYS A 173 5.14 -11.98 -0.58
N HIS A 174 6.21 -12.73 -0.35
CA HIS A 174 6.62 -13.20 0.97
C HIS A 174 7.67 -12.22 1.51
N LEU A 175 7.43 -11.63 2.68
CA LEU A 175 8.30 -10.62 3.29
C LEU A 175 9.31 -11.23 4.27
N GLY A 176 9.02 -12.41 4.81
CA GLY A 176 9.95 -13.09 5.70
C GLY A 176 9.31 -14.20 6.50
N ARG A 177 10.18 -14.97 7.17
CA ARG A 177 9.82 -16.08 8.05
C ARG A 177 10.45 -15.90 9.42
N ARG A 178 9.68 -16.16 10.47
CA ARG A 178 10.19 -16.33 11.83
C ARG A 178 9.93 -17.76 12.31
N TRP A 179 10.89 -18.37 12.98
CA TRP A 179 10.70 -19.63 13.69
C TRP A 179 10.19 -19.34 15.10
N ASP A 180 9.10 -20.00 15.48
CA ASP A 180 8.46 -19.88 16.80
C ASP A 180 8.87 -21.06 17.69
#